data_AF-A0A2I0N3X4-F1
#
_entry.id   AF-A0A2I0N3X4-F1
#
_cell.length_a   1.000
_cell.length_b   1.000
_cell.length_c   1.000
_cell.angle_alpha   90.00
_cell.angle_beta   90.00
_cell.angle_gamma   90.00
#
_symmetry.space_group_name_H-M   'P 1'
#
loop_
_entity.id
_entity.type
_entity.pdbx_description
1 polymer ?
#
loop_
_entity_poly.entity_id
_entity_poly.type
_entity_poly.pdbx_seq_one_letter_code
_entity_poly.pdbx_strand_id
1 'polypeptide(L)'
;MFKLHAGKQLPKNITNKLREEIGNWRIRALGIGPFTVERGTEAIPKIPFIQLQSYLIELWKDYLAKEGIECVVIVIDDIHLLLDAVKGGILDLRSVFQALPRYGCNYQLIITGPKTLFGEIRELAEPVVRFFSTYEIDCMNLDETKEMITFPLKKAGSQIRVTHDVIERIHEKTKGHPYFIAFFMQILVEECKGNEIDTSLYDRVLPEITRELETQKFEKDVGMVSEGERGVLSRIARQPEEEVSFTDISPPGKKSLTSKMLDRLVEKNLVIKSGRGRYRLYHPLFKEHLNIRFKE
;
A
#
# COMPACT_ATOMS: atom_id res chain seq x y z
N MET A 1 28.95 5.24 3.23
CA MET A 1 28.26 5.91 2.10
C MET A 1 28.12 4.89 0.98
N PHE A 2 26.99 4.19 0.91
CA PHE A 2 26.74 3.18 -0.13
C PHE A 2 26.38 3.89 -1.44
N LYS A 3 27.27 3.84 -2.42
CA LYS A 3 26.95 4.29 -3.79
C LYS A 3 26.07 3.22 -4.43
N LEU A 4 24.77 3.49 -4.53
CA LEU A 4 23.89 2.78 -5.45
C LEU A 4 24.39 3.10 -6.86
N HIS A 5 25.21 2.22 -7.42
CA HIS A 5 25.46 2.22 -8.85
C HIS A 5 24.10 1.97 -9.51
N ALA A 6 23.67 2.89 -10.40
CA ALA A 6 22.61 2.62 -11.34
C ALA A 6 22.90 1.24 -11.94
N GLY A 7 22.04 0.27 -11.64
CA GLY A 7 22.33 -1.14 -11.91
C GLY A 7 22.81 -1.27 -13.35
N LYS A 8 23.92 -1.99 -13.56
CA LYS A 8 24.23 -2.50 -14.90
C LYS A 8 22.91 -3.10 -15.39
N GLN A 9 22.36 -2.58 -16.49
CA GLN A 9 21.27 -3.28 -17.15
C GLN A 9 21.76 -4.70 -17.33
N LEU A 10 21.07 -5.64 -16.68
CA LEU A 10 21.34 -7.05 -16.90
C LEU A 10 21.38 -7.22 -18.42
N PRO A 11 22.46 -7.80 -18.98
CA PRO A 11 22.56 -8.06 -20.40
C PRO A 11 21.22 -8.53 -20.94
N LYS A 12 20.74 -7.98 -22.07
CA LYS A 12 19.39 -8.28 -22.61
C LYS A 12 19.08 -9.78 -22.64
N ASN A 13 20.10 -10.61 -22.84
CA ASN A 13 20.01 -12.06 -22.83
C ASN A 13 19.62 -12.62 -21.45
N ILE A 14 20.15 -12.06 -20.36
CA ILE A 14 19.80 -12.41 -18.98
C ILE A 14 18.40 -11.90 -18.64
N THR A 15 18.03 -10.69 -19.05
CA THR A 15 16.69 -10.16 -18.81
C THR A 15 15.62 -10.96 -19.55
N ASN A 16 15.90 -11.37 -20.79
CA ASN A 16 15.01 -12.21 -21.59
C ASN A 16 14.92 -13.63 -21.03
N LYS A 17 16.04 -14.23 -20.61
CA LYS A 17 16.03 -15.55 -19.95
C LYS A 17 15.37 -15.53 -18.58
N LEU A 18 15.58 -14.50 -17.77
CA LEU A 18 14.83 -14.30 -16.52
C LEU A 18 13.33 -14.19 -16.79
N ARG A 19 12.93 -13.43 -17.82
CA ARG A 19 11.52 -13.35 -18.24
C ARG A 19 10.98 -14.68 -18.74
N GLU A 20 11.79 -15.46 -19.46
CA GLU A 20 11.44 -16.78 -19.96
C GLU A 20 11.29 -17.79 -18.82
N GLU A 21 12.23 -17.83 -17.87
CA GLU A 21 12.15 -18.63 -16.66
C GLU A 21 10.95 -18.23 -15.80
N ILE A 22 10.76 -16.93 -15.52
CA ILE A 22 9.58 -16.41 -14.80
C ILE A 22 8.28 -16.76 -15.55
N GLY A 23 8.29 -16.72 -16.89
CA GLY A 23 7.18 -17.13 -17.74
C GLY A 23 6.89 -18.63 -17.61
N ASN A 24 7.92 -19.47 -17.65
CA ASN A 24 7.85 -20.91 -17.43
C ASN A 24 7.36 -21.24 -16.02
N TRP A 25 7.73 -20.44 -15.02
CA TRP A 25 7.23 -20.58 -13.64
C TRP A 25 5.71 -20.33 -13.55
N ARG A 26 5.19 -19.31 -14.28
CA ARG A 26 3.74 -19.06 -14.37
C ARG A 26 3.00 -20.19 -15.08
N ILE A 27 3.58 -20.76 -16.14
CA ILE A 27 2.96 -21.83 -16.93
C ILE A 27 2.93 -23.15 -16.15
N ARG A 28 3.99 -23.48 -15.39
CA ARG A 28 4.01 -24.70 -14.55
C ARG A 28 3.06 -24.61 -13.35
N ALA A 29 2.84 -23.43 -12.80
CA ALA A 29 1.82 -23.20 -11.77
C ALA A 29 0.38 -23.38 -12.30
N LEU A 30 0.17 -23.19 -13.62
CA LEU A 30 -1.12 -23.42 -14.31
C LEU A 30 -1.25 -24.82 -14.91
N GLY A 31 -0.14 -25.54 -15.09
CA GLY A 31 -0.08 -26.83 -15.76
C GLY A 31 -0.05 -28.02 -14.80
N ILE A 32 -1.21 -28.39 -14.26
CA ILE A 32 -1.45 -29.75 -13.78
C ILE A 32 -2.59 -30.33 -14.62
N GLY A 33 -2.26 -31.37 -15.40
CA GLY A 33 -3.15 -32.05 -16.35
C GLY A 33 -4.26 -32.90 -15.71
N PRO A 34 -4.86 -33.82 -16.49
CA PRO A 34 -6.30 -34.04 -16.54
C PRO A 34 -6.82 -34.87 -15.37
N PHE A 35 -7.35 -34.20 -14.35
CA PHE A 35 -8.30 -34.80 -13.43
C PHE A 35 -9.52 -33.89 -13.31
N THR A 36 -10.67 -34.54 -13.38
CA THR A 36 -12.02 -34.00 -13.45
C THR A 36 -12.26 -32.89 -12.42
N VAL A 37 -12.75 -31.73 -12.90
CA VAL A 37 -13.24 -30.64 -12.06
C VAL A 37 -14.57 -31.08 -11.44
N GLU A 38 -14.51 -31.68 -10.26
CA GLU A 38 -15.64 -31.61 -9.33
C GLU A 38 -15.58 -30.25 -8.63
N ARG A 39 -16.68 -29.49 -8.70
CA ARG A 39 -16.89 -28.23 -7.97
C ARG A 39 -16.82 -28.47 -6.46
N GLY A 40 -15.62 -28.50 -5.92
CA GLY A 40 -15.31 -28.44 -4.50
C GLY A 40 -14.16 -27.46 -4.33
N THR A 41 -14.45 -26.31 -3.71
CA THR A 41 -13.51 -25.32 -3.17
C THR A 41 -12.08 -25.43 -3.72
N GLU A 42 -11.79 -24.70 -4.80
CA GLU A 42 -10.46 -24.68 -5.42
C GLU A 42 -9.40 -24.36 -4.37
N ALA A 43 -8.60 -25.39 -4.04
CA ALA A 43 -7.39 -25.23 -3.27
C ALA A 43 -6.42 -24.42 -4.13
N ILE A 44 -6.14 -23.19 -3.69
CA ILE A 44 -5.09 -22.33 -4.24
C ILE A 44 -3.82 -23.17 -4.39
N PRO A 45 -3.18 -23.22 -5.57
CA PRO A 45 -1.99 -24.03 -5.77
C PRO A 45 -0.90 -23.58 -4.80
N LYS A 46 -0.56 -24.45 -3.85
CA LYS A 46 0.63 -24.28 -3.02
C LYS A 46 1.83 -24.29 -3.98
N ILE A 47 2.41 -23.14 -4.30
CA ILE A 47 3.81 -23.13 -4.74
C ILE A 47 4.57 -23.69 -3.54
N PRO A 48 5.11 -24.91 -3.58
CA PRO A 48 5.83 -25.44 -2.44
C PRO A 48 7.06 -24.56 -2.29
N PHE A 49 7.22 -23.84 -1.17
CA PHE A 49 8.37 -22.95 -0.94
C PHE A 49 9.74 -23.65 -1.11
N ILE A 50 9.76 -24.98 -1.01
CA ILE A 50 10.89 -25.84 -1.39
C ILE A 50 11.28 -25.63 -2.86
N GLN A 51 10.32 -25.56 -3.78
CA GLN A 51 10.58 -25.27 -5.19
C GLN A 51 11.14 -23.87 -5.37
N LEU A 52 10.57 -22.87 -4.70
CA LEU A 52 11.10 -21.49 -4.76
C LEU A 52 12.57 -21.45 -4.32
N GLN A 53 12.92 -22.12 -3.22
CA GLN A 53 14.31 -22.20 -2.77
C GLN A 53 15.21 -22.84 -3.82
N SER A 54 14.83 -24.00 -4.37
CA SER A 54 15.62 -24.68 -5.40
C SER A 54 15.81 -23.78 -6.62
N TYR A 55 14.76 -23.10 -7.09
CA TYR A 55 14.85 -22.18 -8.23
C TYR A 55 15.78 -21.00 -7.97
N LEU A 56 15.74 -20.40 -6.77
CA LEU A 56 16.65 -19.31 -6.43
C LEU A 56 18.11 -19.79 -6.36
N ILE A 57 18.34 -21.01 -5.88
CA ILE A 57 19.69 -21.62 -5.85
C ILE A 57 20.19 -21.89 -7.28
N GLU A 58 19.36 -22.49 -8.13
CA GLU A 58 19.68 -22.75 -9.55
C GLU A 58 19.97 -21.44 -10.29
N LEU A 59 19.08 -20.45 -10.18
CA LEU A 59 19.25 -19.14 -10.78
C LEU A 59 20.58 -18.48 -10.35
N TRP A 60 20.91 -18.56 -9.06
CA TRP A 60 22.15 -18.00 -8.55
C TRP A 60 23.39 -18.70 -9.12
N LYS A 61 23.45 -20.02 -9.00
CA LYS A 61 24.63 -20.81 -9.36
C LYS A 61 24.84 -20.89 -10.87
N ASP A 62 23.76 -21.04 -11.61
CA ASP A 62 23.86 -21.30 -13.05
C ASP A 62 24.06 -20.02 -13.85
N TYR A 63 23.66 -18.87 -13.31
CA TYR A 63 23.66 -17.60 -14.03
C TYR A 63 24.28 -16.45 -13.23
N LEU A 64 23.69 -16.06 -12.11
CA LEU A 64 24.04 -14.78 -11.46
C LEU A 64 25.49 -14.74 -10.98
N ALA A 65 25.96 -15.78 -10.31
CA ALA A 65 27.33 -15.86 -9.80
C ALA A 65 28.36 -15.89 -10.94
N LYS A 66 28.05 -16.59 -12.05
CA LYS A 66 28.95 -16.68 -13.22
C LYS A 66 29.12 -15.35 -13.94
N GLU A 67 28.09 -14.50 -13.88
CA GLU A 67 28.09 -13.15 -14.44
C GLU A 67 28.70 -12.10 -13.50
N GLY A 68 29.26 -12.55 -12.37
CA GLY A 68 29.87 -11.67 -11.37
C GLY A 68 28.88 -10.79 -10.62
N ILE A 69 27.60 -11.19 -10.55
CA ILE A 69 26.60 -10.49 -9.74
C ILE A 69 26.86 -10.81 -8.26
N GLU A 70 27.14 -9.77 -7.48
CA GLU A 70 27.48 -9.92 -6.06
C GLU A 70 26.25 -9.99 -5.15
N CYS A 71 25.11 -9.42 -5.56
CA CYS A 71 23.88 -9.37 -4.78
C CYS A 71 22.66 -9.17 -5.68
N VAL A 72 21.54 -9.79 -5.32
CA VAL A 72 20.23 -9.51 -5.92
C VAL A 72 19.25 -9.02 -4.87
N VAL A 73 18.63 -7.87 -5.12
CA VAL A 73 17.57 -7.32 -4.27
C VAL A 73 16.22 -7.68 -4.88
N ILE A 74 15.41 -8.41 -4.12
CA ILE A 74 14.04 -8.78 -4.45
C ILE A 74 13.11 -7.88 -3.65
N VAL A 75 12.30 -7.09 -4.35
CA VAL A 75 11.29 -6.21 -3.74
C VAL A 75 9.91 -6.78 -4.04
N ILE A 76 9.12 -7.03 -3.00
CA ILE A 76 7.73 -7.47 -3.13
C ILE A 76 6.83 -6.39 -2.55
N ASP A 77 6.05 -5.77 -3.43
CA ASP A 77 5.07 -4.78 -3.03
C ASP A 77 3.79 -5.47 -2.53
N ASP A 78 3.12 -4.88 -1.54
CA ASP A 78 1.86 -5.34 -0.96
C ASP A 78 1.83 -6.84 -0.62
N ILE A 79 2.81 -7.28 0.17
CA ILE A 79 3.03 -8.71 0.49
C ILE A 79 1.79 -9.39 1.10
N HIS A 80 0.94 -8.63 1.80
CA HIS A 80 -0.31 -9.11 2.38
C HIS A 80 -1.24 -9.74 1.32
N LEU A 81 -1.28 -9.21 0.10
CA LEU A 81 -2.06 -9.78 -1.00
C LEU A 81 -1.59 -11.19 -1.38
N LEU A 82 -0.28 -11.45 -1.25
CA LEU A 82 0.30 -12.78 -1.47
C LEU A 82 0.07 -13.70 -0.27
N LEU A 83 0.14 -13.17 0.94
CA LEU A 83 0.01 -13.94 2.18
C LEU A 83 -1.44 -14.40 2.45
N ASP A 84 -2.43 -13.59 2.09
CA ASP A 84 -3.85 -13.97 2.21
C ASP A 84 -4.17 -15.21 1.36
N ALA A 85 -3.47 -15.38 0.23
CA ALA A 85 -3.60 -16.56 -0.62
C ALA A 85 -2.92 -17.82 -0.03
N VAL A 86 -1.96 -17.67 0.90
CA VAL A 86 -1.17 -18.78 1.44
C VAL A 86 -1.02 -18.65 2.96
N LYS A 87 -1.89 -19.33 3.71
CA LYS A 87 -1.80 -19.40 5.18
C LYS A 87 -0.40 -19.82 5.63
N GLY A 88 0.26 -18.98 6.43
CA GLY A 88 1.61 -19.22 6.93
C GLY A 88 2.74 -18.87 5.94
N GLY A 89 2.43 -18.32 4.76
CA GLY A 89 3.41 -18.06 3.70
C GLY A 89 4.59 -17.17 4.10
N ILE A 90 4.42 -16.32 5.12
CA ILE A 90 5.52 -15.47 5.62
C ILE A 90 6.58 -16.29 6.38
N LEU A 91 6.17 -17.35 7.09
CA LEU A 91 7.09 -18.26 7.79
C LEU A 91 7.91 -19.05 6.78
N ASP A 92 7.27 -19.50 5.71
CA ASP A 92 7.93 -20.23 4.65
C ASP A 92 8.87 -19.32 3.87
N LEU A 93 8.45 -18.09 3.54
CA LEU A 93 9.29 -17.08 2.90
C LEU A 93 10.54 -16.80 3.74
N ARG A 94 10.38 -16.59 5.05
CA ARG A 94 11.50 -16.45 5.99
C ARG A 94 12.45 -17.65 5.89
N SER A 95 11.90 -18.86 5.91
CA SER A 95 12.70 -20.09 5.92
C SER A 95 13.52 -20.25 4.64
N VAL A 96 12.96 -19.90 3.48
CA VAL A 96 13.69 -19.88 2.20
C VAL A 96 14.86 -18.90 2.26
N PHE A 97 14.60 -17.63 2.60
CA PHE A 97 15.63 -16.60 2.57
C PHE A 97 16.69 -16.77 3.67
N GLN A 98 16.36 -17.41 4.78
CA GLN A 98 17.33 -17.79 5.79
C GLN A 98 18.26 -18.95 5.34
N ALA A 99 17.79 -19.82 4.43
CA ALA A 99 18.57 -20.94 3.92
C ALA A 99 19.54 -20.54 2.79
N LEU A 100 19.17 -19.59 1.94
CA LEU A 100 19.95 -19.17 0.75
C LEU A 100 21.43 -18.86 1.03
N PRO A 101 21.82 -18.14 2.09
CA PRO A 101 23.22 -17.87 2.39
C PRO A 101 24.07 -19.14 2.58
N ARG A 102 23.48 -20.23 3.09
CA ARG A 102 24.17 -21.52 3.25
C ARG A 102 24.60 -22.14 1.92
N TYR A 103 23.97 -21.74 0.83
CA TYR A 103 24.28 -22.17 -0.54
C TYR A 103 25.14 -21.16 -1.30
N GLY A 104 25.68 -20.14 -0.61
CA GLY A 104 26.45 -19.06 -1.22
C GLY A 104 25.61 -18.10 -2.06
N CYS A 105 24.29 -18.08 -1.86
CA CYS A 105 23.36 -17.22 -2.59
C CYS A 105 23.15 -15.91 -1.83
N ASN A 106 23.42 -14.76 -2.45
CA ASN A 106 23.31 -13.45 -1.81
C ASN A 106 22.07 -12.68 -2.31
N TYR A 107 20.92 -13.02 -1.73
CA TYR A 107 19.65 -12.35 -1.98
C TYR A 107 19.25 -11.47 -0.80
N GLN A 108 18.87 -10.23 -1.07
CA GLN A 108 18.20 -9.34 -0.11
C GLN A 108 16.70 -9.32 -0.42
N LEU A 109 15.88 -9.55 0.60
CA LEU A 109 14.43 -9.41 0.51
C LEU A 109 14.00 -8.06 1.10
N ILE A 110 13.17 -7.33 0.35
CA ILE A 110 12.45 -6.14 0.80
C ILE A 110 10.97 -6.39 0.55
N ILE A 111 10.13 -6.16 1.55
CA ILE A 111 8.68 -6.31 1.45
C ILE A 111 7.99 -5.03 1.92
N THR A 112 6.85 -4.70 1.31
CA THR A 112 5.96 -3.63 1.78
C THR A 112 4.61 -4.24 2.17
N GLY A 113 3.86 -3.55 3.03
CA GLY A 113 2.53 -3.96 3.44
C GLY A 113 1.94 -3.03 4.50
N PRO A 114 0.70 -3.30 4.95
CA PRO A 114 0.03 -2.48 5.93
C PRO A 114 0.77 -2.53 7.27
N LYS A 115 0.63 -1.46 8.08
CA LYS A 115 1.23 -1.39 9.43
C LYS A 115 0.83 -2.57 10.34
N THR A 116 -0.34 -3.17 10.10
CA THR A 116 -0.84 -4.31 10.87
C THR A 116 -0.14 -5.63 10.53
N LEU A 117 0.56 -5.72 9.40
CA LEU A 117 1.17 -6.95 8.89
C LEU A 117 2.00 -7.66 9.97
N PHE A 118 2.93 -6.95 10.61
CA PHE A 118 3.79 -7.56 11.63
C PHE A 118 3.11 -7.74 12.99
N GLY A 119 2.03 -7.00 13.28
CA GLY A 119 1.21 -7.22 14.47
C GLY A 119 0.57 -8.61 14.45
N GLU A 120 -0.03 -8.98 13.31
CA GLU A 120 -0.62 -10.30 13.08
C GLU A 120 0.44 -11.40 13.08
N ILE A 121 1.62 -11.13 12.52
CA ILE A 121 2.75 -12.08 12.52
C ILE A 121 3.34 -12.29 13.92
N ARG A 122 3.38 -11.25 14.77
CA ARG A 122 3.96 -11.33 16.12
C ARG A 122 3.17 -12.27 17.04
N GLU A 123 1.84 -12.31 16.89
CA GLU A 123 0.98 -13.25 17.60
C GLU A 123 1.25 -14.70 17.19
N LEU A 124 1.76 -14.92 15.98
CA LEU A 124 2.02 -16.25 15.40
C LEU A 124 3.47 -16.72 15.58
N ALA A 125 4.47 -15.83 15.47
CA ALA A 125 5.88 -16.19 15.58
C ALA A 125 6.82 -14.98 15.75
N GLU A 126 7.19 -14.65 16.98
CA GLU A 126 8.22 -13.64 17.32
C GLU A 126 9.54 -13.80 16.52
N PRO A 127 10.04 -15.03 16.23
CA PRO A 127 11.26 -15.19 15.43
C PRO A 127 11.15 -14.69 13.98
N VAL A 128 9.94 -14.53 13.42
CA VAL A 128 9.76 -13.93 12.08
C VAL A 128 9.99 -12.43 12.13
N VAL A 129 9.46 -11.75 13.15
CA VAL A 129 9.60 -10.29 13.26
C VAL A 129 11.08 -9.91 13.36
N ARG A 130 11.88 -10.68 14.10
CA ARG A 130 13.33 -10.45 14.25
C ARG A 130 14.14 -10.71 12.97
N PHE A 131 13.57 -11.40 11.99
CA PHE A 131 14.23 -11.63 10.70
C PHE A 131 14.22 -10.37 9.82
N PHE A 132 13.20 -9.52 9.97
CA PHE A 132 13.06 -8.31 9.16
C PHE A 132 13.56 -7.08 9.92
N SER A 133 14.20 -6.16 9.19
CA SER A 133 14.38 -4.78 9.65
C SER A 133 13.15 -3.99 9.21
N THR A 134 12.34 -3.56 10.17
CA THR A 134 11.08 -2.85 9.89
C THR A 134 11.29 -1.34 9.87
N TYR A 135 10.72 -0.70 8.87
CA TYR A 135 10.68 0.75 8.74
C TYR A 135 9.23 1.15 8.53
N GLU A 136 8.71 2.03 9.38
CA GLU A 136 7.41 2.63 9.17
C GLU A 136 7.55 3.92 8.37
N ILE A 137 6.69 4.09 7.37
CA ILE A 137 6.57 5.31 6.60
C ILE A 137 5.29 6.01 7.07
N ASP A 138 5.47 7.19 7.66
CA ASP A 138 4.37 8.04 8.09
C ASP A 138 4.00 9.09 7.03
N CYS A 139 2.90 9.80 7.26
CA CYS A 139 2.57 10.98 6.46
C CYS A 139 3.64 12.07 6.67
N MET A 140 3.83 12.90 5.65
CA MET A 140 4.85 13.94 5.68
C MET A 140 4.52 14.99 6.73
N ASN A 141 5.54 15.47 7.43
CA ASN A 141 5.42 16.69 8.23
C ASN A 141 5.31 17.93 7.32
N LEU A 142 5.15 19.12 7.91
CA LEU A 142 4.98 20.36 7.14
C LEU A 142 6.20 20.69 6.25
N ASP A 143 7.42 20.47 6.75
CA ASP A 143 8.65 20.73 6.00
C ASP A 143 8.80 19.75 4.82
N GLU A 144 8.50 18.48 5.04
CA GLU A 144 8.47 17.45 3.98
C GLU A 144 7.36 17.74 2.97
N THR A 145 6.20 18.23 3.41
CA THR A 145 5.10 18.67 2.53
C THR A 145 5.54 19.84 1.65
N LYS A 146 6.23 20.83 2.24
CA LYS A 146 6.83 21.94 1.50
C LYS A 146 7.85 21.46 0.47
N GLU A 147 8.70 20.49 0.84
CA GLU A 147 9.65 19.90 -0.10
C GLU A 147 8.93 19.16 -1.23
N MET A 148 7.93 18.34 -0.93
CA MET A 148 7.13 17.61 -1.93
C MET A 148 6.47 18.57 -2.94
N ILE A 149 6.02 19.73 -2.49
CA ILE A 149 5.40 20.74 -3.34
C ILE A 149 6.45 21.49 -4.19
N THR A 150 7.53 21.94 -3.56
CA THR A 150 8.49 22.87 -4.20
C THR A 150 9.55 22.17 -5.03
N PHE A 151 9.97 20.96 -4.66
CA PHE A 151 11.01 20.22 -5.35
C PHE A 151 10.64 19.87 -6.80
N PRO A 152 9.45 19.31 -7.10
CA PRO A 152 9.05 19.02 -8.49
C PRO A 152 8.99 20.28 -9.36
N LEU A 153 8.45 21.38 -8.84
CA LEU A 153 8.37 22.66 -9.56
C LEU A 153 9.76 23.19 -9.91
N LYS A 154 10.69 23.18 -8.95
CA LYS A 154 12.09 23.57 -9.15
C LYS A 154 12.79 22.65 -10.15
N LYS A 155 12.58 21.33 -10.03
CA LYS A 155 13.19 20.32 -10.92
C LYS A 155 12.71 20.49 -12.36
N ALA A 156 11.45 20.87 -12.55
CA ALA A 156 10.85 21.16 -13.86
C ALA A 156 11.24 22.54 -14.43
N GLY A 157 11.97 23.38 -13.68
CA GLY A 157 12.29 24.75 -14.09
C GLY A 157 11.08 25.69 -14.12
N SER A 158 10.00 25.33 -13.42
CA SER A 158 8.79 26.14 -13.35
C SER A 158 9.05 27.44 -12.56
N GLN A 159 8.46 28.54 -13.02
CA GLN A 159 8.48 29.82 -12.30
C GLN A 159 7.35 29.94 -11.27
N ILE A 160 6.47 28.94 -11.19
CA ILE A 160 5.36 28.92 -10.23
C ILE A 160 5.92 28.86 -8.81
N ARG A 161 5.49 29.82 -7.99
CA ARG A 161 5.77 29.88 -6.55
C ARG A 161 4.50 29.59 -5.77
N VAL A 162 4.60 28.71 -4.78
CA VAL A 162 3.50 28.43 -3.86
C VAL A 162 3.76 29.19 -2.57
N THR A 163 2.78 29.99 -2.15
CA THR A 163 2.88 30.77 -0.90
C THR A 163 2.91 29.83 0.32
N HIS A 164 3.50 30.30 1.42
CA HIS A 164 3.60 29.50 2.64
C HIS A 164 2.22 29.13 3.20
N ASP A 165 1.30 30.09 3.24
CA ASP A 165 -0.07 29.90 3.72
C ASP A 165 -0.81 28.81 2.92
N VAL A 166 -0.59 28.72 1.61
CA VAL A 166 -1.18 27.65 0.79
C VAL A 166 -0.58 26.30 1.15
N ILE A 167 0.74 26.22 1.34
CA ILE A 167 1.41 24.98 1.76
C ILE A 167 0.86 24.49 3.10
N GLU A 168 0.68 25.39 4.06
CA GLU A 168 0.08 25.07 5.35
C GLU A 168 -1.36 24.57 5.20
N ARG A 169 -2.20 25.27 4.43
CA ARG A 169 -3.58 24.84 4.16
C ARG A 169 -3.66 23.48 3.50
N ILE A 170 -2.80 23.21 2.51
CA ILE A 170 -2.69 21.90 1.87
C ILE A 170 -2.28 20.85 2.90
N HIS A 171 -1.24 21.12 3.69
CA HIS A 171 -0.78 20.19 4.73
C HIS A 171 -1.90 19.89 5.75
N GLU A 172 -2.61 20.91 6.24
CA GLU A 172 -3.70 20.75 7.20
C GLU A 172 -4.86 19.92 6.64
N LYS A 173 -5.21 20.15 5.37
CA LYS A 173 -6.31 19.48 4.67
C LYS A 173 -5.98 18.03 4.31
N THR A 174 -4.73 17.77 3.95
CA THR A 174 -4.24 16.46 3.49
C THR A 174 -3.55 15.65 4.58
N LYS A 175 -3.31 16.25 5.75
CA LYS A 175 -2.52 15.70 6.86
C LYS A 175 -1.16 15.14 6.41
N GLY A 176 -0.54 15.76 5.41
CA GLY A 176 0.77 15.32 4.91
C GLY A 176 0.72 14.08 4.00
N HIS A 177 -0.46 13.60 3.61
CA HIS A 177 -0.57 12.37 2.83
C HIS A 177 -0.15 12.60 1.36
N PRO A 178 0.87 11.89 0.84
CA PRO A 178 1.48 12.18 -0.46
C PRO A 178 0.49 12.23 -1.63
N TYR A 179 -0.42 11.24 -1.70
CA TYR A 179 -1.43 11.19 -2.75
C TYR A 179 -2.30 12.46 -2.79
N PHE A 180 -2.81 12.91 -1.64
CA PHE A 180 -3.70 14.07 -1.60
C PHE A 180 -2.95 15.38 -1.84
N ILE A 181 -1.70 15.50 -1.38
CA ILE A 181 -0.85 16.66 -1.71
C ILE A 181 -0.64 16.75 -3.22
N ALA A 182 -0.25 15.65 -3.86
CA ALA A 182 -0.04 15.60 -5.29
C ALA A 182 -1.33 15.94 -6.06
N PHE A 183 -2.46 15.40 -5.62
CA PHE A 183 -3.77 15.67 -6.22
C PHE A 183 -4.14 17.16 -6.16
N PHE A 184 -4.00 17.79 -4.98
CA PHE A 184 -4.24 19.22 -4.82
C PHE A 184 -3.32 20.05 -5.72
N MET A 185 -2.02 19.73 -5.70
CA MET A 185 -1.03 20.49 -6.48
C MET A 185 -1.21 20.35 -7.98
N GLN A 186 -1.63 19.19 -8.47
CA GLN A 186 -1.91 18.99 -9.89
C GLN A 186 -2.95 20.00 -10.38
N ILE A 187 -4.11 20.05 -9.72
CA ILE A 187 -5.21 20.94 -10.10
C ILE A 187 -4.82 22.41 -9.89
N LEU A 188 -4.15 22.75 -8.78
CA LEU A 188 -3.71 24.13 -8.53
C LEU A 188 -2.72 24.64 -9.59
N VAL A 189 -1.83 23.77 -10.07
CA VAL A 189 -0.88 24.11 -11.13
C VAL A 189 -1.60 24.25 -12.47
N GLU A 190 -2.56 23.38 -12.79
CA GLU A 190 -3.37 23.46 -14.00
C GLU A 190 -4.19 24.77 -14.06
N GLU A 191 -4.73 25.21 -12.93
CA GLU A 191 -5.53 26.45 -12.81
C GLU A 191 -4.67 27.72 -12.60
N CYS A 192 -3.37 27.58 -12.38
CA CYS A 192 -2.47 28.71 -12.18
C CYS A 192 -2.16 29.41 -13.51
N LYS A 193 -2.89 30.51 -13.78
CA LYS A 193 -2.68 31.35 -14.98
C LYS A 193 -1.46 32.28 -14.90
N GLY A 194 -0.82 32.36 -13.74
CA GLY A 194 0.37 33.18 -13.49
C GLY A 194 1.54 32.35 -12.98
N ASN A 195 2.36 32.97 -12.15
CA ASN A 195 3.54 32.34 -11.54
C ASN A 195 3.40 32.21 -10.01
N GLU A 196 2.19 32.35 -9.48
CA GLU A 196 1.97 32.31 -8.03
C GLU A 196 0.67 31.59 -7.69
N ILE A 197 0.77 30.66 -6.74
CA ILE A 197 -0.35 29.96 -6.11
C ILE A 197 -0.48 30.54 -4.70
N ASP A 198 -1.42 31.48 -4.58
CA ASP A 198 -1.78 32.18 -3.35
C ASP A 198 -3.09 31.65 -2.75
N THR A 199 -3.47 32.18 -1.58
CA THR A 199 -4.72 31.77 -0.90
C THR A 199 -5.95 32.09 -1.75
N SER A 200 -5.91 33.15 -2.56
CA SER A 200 -7.00 33.54 -3.45
C SER A 200 -7.27 32.48 -4.53
N LEU A 201 -6.21 31.97 -5.18
CA LEU A 201 -6.30 30.87 -6.13
C LEU A 201 -6.76 29.60 -5.43
N TYR A 202 -6.15 29.27 -4.29
CA TYR A 202 -6.51 28.08 -3.52
C TYR A 202 -8.00 28.06 -3.16
N ASP A 203 -8.52 29.12 -2.56
CA ASP A 203 -9.92 29.21 -2.13
C ASP A 203 -10.89 29.16 -3.33
N ARG A 204 -10.49 29.72 -4.48
CA ARG A 204 -11.28 29.64 -5.72
C ARG A 204 -11.34 28.23 -6.29
N VAL A 205 -10.24 27.49 -6.26
CA VAL A 205 -10.08 26.17 -6.92
C VAL A 205 -10.46 25.00 -6.01
N LEU A 206 -10.49 25.22 -4.68
CA LEU A 206 -10.84 24.19 -3.70
C LEU A 206 -12.17 23.44 -3.98
N PRO A 207 -13.27 24.10 -4.43
CA PRO A 207 -14.49 23.39 -4.78
C PRO A 207 -14.30 22.38 -5.92
N GLU A 208 -13.48 22.73 -6.91
CA GLU A 208 -13.13 21.84 -8.02
C GLU A 208 -12.26 20.67 -7.56
N ILE A 209 -11.22 20.94 -6.76
CA ILE A 209 -10.38 19.90 -6.15
C ILE A 209 -11.25 18.90 -5.39
N THR A 210 -12.20 19.40 -4.60
CA THR A 210 -13.11 18.56 -3.82
C THR A 210 -13.94 17.69 -4.76
N ARG A 211 -14.62 18.27 -5.75
CA ARG A 211 -15.45 17.54 -6.71
C ARG A 211 -14.66 16.46 -7.46
N GLU A 212 -13.48 16.79 -7.96
CA GLU A 212 -12.64 15.83 -8.69
C GLU A 212 -12.18 14.70 -7.77
N LEU A 213 -11.83 15.00 -6.52
CA LEU A 213 -11.43 13.98 -5.55
C LEU A 213 -12.60 13.03 -5.21
N GLU A 214 -13.82 13.56 -5.12
CA GLU A 214 -15.03 12.76 -4.93
C GLU A 214 -15.20 11.77 -6.09
N THR A 215 -15.22 12.26 -7.33
CA THR A 215 -15.44 11.42 -8.52
C THR A 215 -14.31 10.41 -8.74
N GLN A 216 -13.05 10.84 -8.59
CA GLN A 216 -11.91 9.99 -8.96
C GLN A 216 -11.55 8.96 -7.89
N LYS A 217 -11.79 9.27 -6.61
CA LYS A 217 -11.40 8.42 -5.47
C LYS A 217 -12.59 7.99 -4.62
N PHE A 218 -13.32 8.92 -4.01
CA PHE A 218 -14.26 8.57 -2.95
C PHE A 218 -15.52 7.86 -3.44
N GLU A 219 -16.01 8.15 -4.64
CA GLU A 219 -17.13 7.42 -5.23
C GLU A 219 -16.79 5.95 -5.48
N LYS A 220 -15.55 5.66 -5.90
CA LYS A 220 -15.06 4.28 -6.05
C LYS A 220 -14.99 3.59 -4.70
N ASP A 221 -14.46 4.26 -3.68
CA ASP A 221 -14.41 3.74 -2.31
C ASP A 221 -15.82 3.40 -1.78
N VAL A 222 -16.79 4.30 -1.96
CA VAL A 222 -18.19 4.10 -1.55
C VAL A 222 -18.92 3.04 -2.41
N GLY A 223 -18.50 2.87 -3.66
CA GLY A 223 -19.00 1.84 -4.57
C GLY A 223 -18.61 0.43 -4.15
N MET A 224 -17.49 0.26 -3.44
CA MET A 224 -16.99 -1.04 -2.97
C MET A 224 -17.65 -1.53 -1.67
N VAL A 225 -18.45 -0.71 -1.00
CA VAL A 225 -19.06 -1.04 0.29
C VAL A 225 -20.54 -1.39 0.17
N SER A 226 -20.95 -2.41 0.93
CA SER A 226 -22.35 -2.81 1.08
C SER A 226 -23.16 -1.79 1.90
N GLU A 227 -24.49 -1.83 1.79
CA GLU A 227 -25.39 -0.94 2.58
C GLU A 227 -25.12 -0.99 4.09
N GLY A 228 -24.84 -2.18 4.62
CA GLY A 228 -24.53 -2.31 6.04
C GLY A 228 -23.17 -1.70 6.42
N GLU A 229 -22.16 -1.85 5.57
CA GLU A 229 -20.84 -1.20 5.74
C GLU A 229 -20.96 0.33 5.62
N ARG A 230 -21.77 0.84 4.68
CA ARG A 230 -22.10 2.29 4.58
C ARG A 230 -22.69 2.81 5.88
N GLY A 231 -23.59 2.05 6.50
CA GLY A 231 -24.15 2.40 7.81
C GLY A 231 -23.10 2.50 8.92
N VAL A 232 -22.05 1.67 8.88
CA VAL A 232 -20.90 1.78 9.82
C VAL A 232 -20.06 3.02 9.50
N LEU A 233 -19.70 3.24 8.24
CA LEU A 233 -18.93 4.42 7.80
C LEU A 233 -19.64 5.73 8.17
N SER A 234 -20.95 5.81 7.96
CA SER A 234 -21.78 6.97 8.34
C SER A 234 -21.74 7.23 9.85
N ARG A 235 -21.85 6.17 10.68
CA ARG A 235 -21.75 6.31 12.14
C ARG A 235 -20.37 6.78 12.60
N ILE A 236 -19.29 6.35 11.95
CA ILE A 236 -17.94 6.84 12.23
C ILE A 236 -17.81 8.31 11.80
N ALA A 237 -18.28 8.66 10.59
CA ALA A 237 -18.13 10.00 10.03
C ALA A 237 -18.86 11.09 10.85
N ARG A 238 -20.00 10.73 11.45
CA ARG A 238 -20.81 11.61 12.31
C ARG A 238 -20.21 11.87 13.69
N GLN A 239 -19.21 11.10 14.14
CA GLN A 239 -18.55 11.38 15.41
C GLN A 239 -17.70 12.64 15.30
N PRO A 240 -17.66 13.48 16.35
CA PRO A 240 -16.80 14.66 16.35
C PRO A 240 -15.31 14.27 16.35
N GLU A 241 -14.94 13.22 17.09
CA GLU A 241 -13.57 12.75 17.16
C GLU A 241 -13.11 12.10 15.84
N GLU A 242 -11.79 12.16 15.58
CA GLU A 242 -11.18 11.41 14.48
C GLU A 242 -11.14 9.91 14.77
N GLU A 243 -10.92 9.55 16.04
CA GLU A 243 -10.87 8.18 16.52
C GLU A 243 -12.05 7.86 17.44
N VAL A 244 -12.77 6.79 17.12
CA VAL A 244 -14.04 6.41 17.73
C VAL A 244 -13.93 5.04 18.38
N SER A 245 -14.69 4.79 19.45
CA SER A 245 -14.73 3.47 20.06
C SER A 245 -15.76 2.57 19.38
N PHE A 246 -15.54 1.26 19.45
CA PHE A 246 -16.49 0.25 18.98
C PHE A 246 -17.88 0.43 19.57
N THR A 247 -17.96 0.82 20.85
CA THR A 247 -19.23 1.02 21.55
C THR A 247 -20.01 2.22 21.02
N ASP A 248 -19.33 3.26 20.53
CA ASP A 248 -19.99 4.47 19.99
C ASP A 248 -20.64 4.20 18.63
N ILE A 249 -20.06 3.29 17.85
CA ILE A 249 -20.47 3.01 16.47
C ILE A 249 -21.26 1.71 16.31
N SER A 250 -21.40 0.91 17.38
CA SER A 250 -22.13 -0.36 17.35
C SER A 250 -23.54 -0.21 17.91
N PRO A 251 -24.59 -0.40 17.08
CA PRO A 251 -25.96 -0.35 17.56
C PRO A 251 -26.27 -1.49 18.56
N PRO A 252 -27.21 -1.26 19.50
CA PRO A 252 -27.70 -2.31 20.40
C PRO A 252 -28.13 -3.57 19.63
N GLY A 253 -27.72 -4.74 20.11
CA GLY A 253 -28.03 -6.04 19.48
C GLY A 253 -27.28 -6.34 18.18
N LYS A 254 -26.45 -5.43 17.64
CA LYS A 254 -25.75 -5.61 16.35
C LYS A 254 -24.22 -5.75 16.47
N LYS A 255 -23.67 -5.95 17.67
CA LYS A 255 -22.22 -6.03 17.92
C LYS A 255 -21.47 -6.99 16.98
N SER A 256 -21.94 -8.23 16.85
CA SER A 256 -21.29 -9.22 15.97
C SER A 256 -21.29 -8.79 14.50
N LEU A 257 -22.37 -8.18 14.03
CA LEU A 257 -22.48 -7.67 12.67
C LEU A 257 -21.56 -6.45 12.44
N THR A 258 -21.53 -5.51 13.38
CA THR A 258 -20.64 -4.34 13.33
C THR A 258 -19.17 -4.75 13.30
N SER A 259 -18.78 -5.76 14.11
CA SER A 259 -17.41 -6.28 14.09
C SER A 259 -17.03 -6.80 12.71
N LYS A 260 -17.86 -7.68 12.13
CA LYS A 260 -17.61 -8.23 10.79
C LYS A 260 -17.52 -7.14 9.71
N MET A 261 -18.33 -6.10 9.82
CA MET A 261 -18.29 -4.96 8.90
C MET A 261 -17.01 -4.13 9.07
N LEU A 262 -16.55 -3.92 10.31
CA LEU A 262 -15.31 -3.22 10.57
C LEU A 262 -14.11 -3.99 10.05
N ASP A 263 -14.08 -5.32 10.23
CA ASP A 263 -13.00 -6.16 9.70
C ASP A 263 -12.92 -6.03 8.17
N ARG A 264 -14.06 -6.13 7.48
CA ARG A 264 -14.12 -5.90 6.01
C ARG A 264 -13.74 -4.48 5.60
N LEU A 265 -14.11 -3.47 6.37
CA LEU A 265 -13.74 -2.07 6.08
C LEU A 265 -12.26 -1.81 6.29
N VAL A 266 -11.62 -2.52 7.23
CA VAL A 266 -10.17 -2.53 7.43
C VAL A 266 -9.48 -3.22 6.26
N GLU A 267 -9.96 -4.40 5.83
CA GLU A 267 -9.46 -5.10 4.64
C GLU A 267 -9.55 -4.24 3.37
N LYS A 268 -10.60 -3.42 3.24
CA LYS A 268 -10.79 -2.47 2.14
C LYS A 268 -9.97 -1.18 2.27
N ASN A 269 -9.16 -1.03 3.33
CA ASN A 269 -8.39 0.18 3.64
C ASN A 269 -9.23 1.46 3.79
N LEU A 270 -10.51 1.33 4.17
CA LEU A 270 -11.41 2.47 4.39
C LEU A 270 -11.48 2.89 5.86
N VAL A 271 -11.16 1.95 6.76
CA VAL A 271 -11.09 2.16 8.21
C VAL A 271 -9.74 1.67 8.70
N ILE A 272 -9.15 2.39 9.63
CA ILE A 272 -7.91 2.03 10.31
C ILE A 272 -8.25 1.66 11.76
N LYS A 273 -7.79 0.48 12.18
CA LYS A 273 -7.85 0.07 13.59
C LYS A 273 -6.62 0.62 14.30
N SER A 274 -6.80 1.70 15.06
CA SER A 274 -5.71 2.38 15.78
C SER A 274 -5.40 1.77 17.14
N GLY A 275 -6.24 0.86 17.63
CA GLY A 275 -6.03 0.17 18.90
C GLY A 275 -7.13 -0.84 19.23
N ARG A 276 -7.13 -1.35 20.46
CA ARG A 276 -8.14 -2.31 20.92
C ARG A 276 -9.53 -1.65 20.94
N GLY A 277 -10.36 -2.00 19.96
CA GLY A 277 -11.72 -1.47 19.84
C GLY A 277 -11.78 0.01 19.44
N ARG A 278 -10.70 0.54 18.86
CA ARG A 278 -10.58 1.94 18.43
C ARG A 278 -10.38 1.99 16.92
N TYR A 279 -11.14 2.85 16.26
CA TYR A 279 -11.23 2.91 14.81
C TYR A 279 -11.23 4.37 14.35
N ARG A 280 -10.69 4.62 13.16
CA ARG A 280 -10.80 5.91 12.46
C ARG A 280 -10.97 5.68 10.97
N LEU A 281 -11.53 6.66 10.26
CA LEU A 281 -11.50 6.63 8.80
C LEU A 281 -10.06 6.76 8.30
N TYR A 282 -9.80 6.23 7.11
CA TYR A 282 -8.44 6.27 6.56
C TYR A 282 -7.92 7.70 6.32
N HIS A 283 -8.82 8.66 6.04
CA HIS A 283 -8.45 10.04 5.79
C HIS A 283 -9.55 11.07 6.16
N PRO A 284 -9.21 12.28 6.65
CA PRO A 284 -10.18 13.33 6.96
C PRO A 284 -11.01 13.82 5.77
N LEU A 285 -10.42 13.97 4.59
CA LEU A 285 -11.17 14.34 3.37
C LEU A 285 -12.26 13.32 3.03
N PHE A 286 -12.04 12.05 3.33
CA PHE A 286 -13.07 11.03 3.16
C PHE A 286 -14.19 11.20 4.19
N LYS A 287 -13.87 11.56 5.45
CA LYS A 287 -14.87 11.93 6.48
C LYS A 287 -15.74 13.09 6.00
N GLU A 288 -15.14 14.13 5.43
CA GLU A 288 -15.87 15.28 4.87
C GLU A 288 -16.85 14.83 3.77
N HIS A 289 -16.38 14.02 2.81
CA HIS A 289 -17.24 13.49 1.75
C HIS A 289 -18.41 12.68 2.29
N LEU A 290 -18.17 11.77 3.24
CA LEU A 290 -19.24 10.95 3.85
C LEU A 290 -20.25 11.81 4.61
N ASN A 291 -19.81 12.88 5.29
CA ASN A 291 -20.71 13.80 5.98
C ASN A 291 -21.58 14.64 5.03
N ILE A 292 -21.11 14.92 3.82
CA ILE A 292 -21.92 15.58 2.79
C ILE A 292 -22.91 14.58 2.20
N ARG A 293 -22.43 13.39 1.82
CA ARG A 293 -23.20 12.37 1.11
C ARG A 293 -24.26 11.69 1.97
N PHE A 294 -24.00 11.47 3.25
CA PHE A 294 -24.91 10.79 4.19
C PHE A 294 -25.65 11.77 5.11
N LYS A 295 -25.76 13.04 4.72
CA LYS A 295 -26.79 13.96 5.24
C LYS A 295 -28.16 13.52 4.70
N GLU A 296 -28.65 12.44 5.27
CA GLU A 296 -30.08 12.11 5.39
C GLU A 296 -30.49 12.26 6.86
#